data_AF-A0A2P2D8B7-F1
#
_entry.id   AF-A0A2P2D8B7-F1
#
_cell.length_a   1.000
_cell.length_b   1.000
_cell.length_c   1.000
_cell.angle_alpha   90.00
_cell.angle_beta   90.00
_cell.angle_gamma   90.00
#
_symmetry.space_group_name_H-M   'P 1'
#
loop_
_entity.id
_entity.type
_entity.pdbx_description
1 polymer ?
#
loop_
_entity_poly.entity_id
_entity_poly.type
_entity_poly.pdbx_seq_one_letter_code
_entity_poly.pdbx_strand_id
1 'polypeptide(L)'
;MREIDFLVVSPYGVITIELKNGKWRQKKGEWEFYNVRGREWEPVEGKSYKNPIEQVTTQREIIREFFKNHNQLVDLFPEEYYDSAIFFLKNERKEFHLPNDQNLFVFGGREVGEDTSLNTILESIFYRNGREPLPDSVLVKAHEIIKKNLNFFQTFRSKNEKEEENLLFFTEEQFSLVKGINQFSHNLVFGSSGSGKSILCGELALQNARKGKKVLLWQGAKALYEIWKEELSHIPEKNNIELISHYKEINHNHIDLLLVDGIEEIITDDKQSELFLYLSKFFWEEKDWILFVSRRFKYSSTPILDYLQSLPVHIWDIKRNIRNSPEIVTFANSLLDDFSETPILENFSDIQFIKNDEDLTDQMRWCYGYAKKVLEIENDEIVVLYPSDESVLQNGLKQFLMENQMRHYSCKEFAGMEETCGILIGFENWHLTDTKVLLAETILKIRSLVCVFYPPNEEKVIQNILKKSDSGP
;
A
#
# COMPACT_ATOMS: atom_id res chain seq x y z
N MET A 1 -12.51 -16.73 -12.21
CA MET A 1 -12.91 -15.31 -12.27
C MET A 1 -12.95 -14.93 -13.74
N ARG A 2 -13.94 -14.16 -14.21
CA ARG A 2 -14.02 -13.70 -15.60
C ARG A 2 -13.72 -12.21 -15.61
N GLU A 3 -12.60 -11.83 -16.22
CA GLU A 3 -12.10 -10.46 -16.30
C GLU A 3 -12.63 -9.77 -17.56
N ILE A 4 -12.81 -8.44 -17.50
CA ILE A 4 -13.15 -7.56 -18.62
C ILE A 4 -12.11 -6.44 -18.60
N ASP A 5 -11.32 -6.29 -19.67
CA ASP A 5 -10.23 -5.30 -19.67
C ASP A 5 -10.78 -3.86 -19.57
N PHE A 6 -11.79 -3.52 -20.37
CA PHE A 6 -12.51 -2.25 -20.23
C PHE A 6 -14.01 -2.42 -20.42
N LEU A 7 -14.78 -1.69 -19.61
CA LEU A 7 -16.22 -1.54 -19.73
C LEU A 7 -16.54 -0.06 -19.97
N VAL A 8 -17.14 0.26 -21.11
CA VAL A 8 -17.59 1.61 -21.43
C VAL A 8 -19.11 1.66 -21.33
N VAL A 9 -19.63 2.59 -20.52
CA VAL A 9 -21.06 2.85 -20.39
C VAL A 9 -21.35 4.28 -20.84
N SER A 10 -22.26 4.45 -21.78
CA SER A 10 -22.63 5.76 -22.34
C SER A 10 -24.13 5.81 -22.63
N PRO A 11 -24.69 7.01 -22.94
CA PRO A 11 -26.08 7.13 -23.39
C PRO A 11 -26.40 6.25 -24.61
N TYR A 12 -25.40 5.90 -25.41
CA TYR A 12 -25.56 5.15 -26.66
C TYR A 12 -25.34 3.64 -26.49
N GLY A 13 -25.05 3.18 -25.27
CA GLY A 13 -24.98 1.77 -24.92
C GLY A 13 -23.79 1.39 -24.05
N VAL A 14 -23.55 0.09 -23.99
CA VAL A 14 -22.54 -0.56 -23.16
C VAL A 14 -21.59 -1.35 -24.06
N ILE A 15 -20.29 -1.11 -23.94
CA ILE A 15 -19.26 -1.80 -24.72
C ILE A 15 -18.32 -2.56 -23.79
N THR A 16 -18.19 -3.87 -23.98
CA THR A 16 -17.07 -4.65 -23.41
C THR A 16 -15.91 -4.64 -24.39
N ILE A 17 -14.71 -4.30 -23.89
CA ILE A 17 -13.51 -4.20 -24.71
C ILE A 17 -12.44 -5.16 -24.22
N GLU A 18 -11.84 -5.90 -25.14
CA GLU A 18 -10.74 -6.82 -24.91
C GLU A 18 -9.49 -6.39 -25.70
N LEU A 19 -8.32 -6.42 -25.06
CA LEU A 19 -7.03 -6.11 -25.67
C LEU A 19 -6.15 -7.36 -25.80
N LYS A 20 -5.62 -7.61 -27.00
CA LYS A 20 -4.67 -8.68 -27.27
C LYS A 20 -3.32 -8.12 -27.70
N ASN A 21 -2.35 -8.14 -26.77
CA ASN A 21 -1.00 -7.58 -26.94
C ASN A 21 0.01 -8.53 -27.65
N GLY A 22 -0.47 -9.54 -28.37
CA GLY A 22 0.34 -10.53 -29.09
C GLY A 22 -0.04 -10.60 -30.57
N LYS A 23 0.69 -11.40 -31.36
CA LYS A 23 0.22 -11.76 -32.72
C LYS A 23 -0.72 -12.95 -32.61
N TRP A 24 -1.88 -12.86 -33.23
CA TRP A 24 -2.93 -13.87 -33.22
C TRP A 24 -3.32 -14.26 -34.63
N ARG A 25 -3.71 -15.51 -34.86
CA ARG A 25 -4.29 -15.94 -36.13
C ARG A 25 -5.27 -17.07 -35.92
N GLN A 26 -6.07 -17.33 -36.94
CA GLN A 26 -6.90 -18.51 -37.01
C GLN A 26 -6.41 -19.42 -38.14
N LYS A 27 -6.07 -20.67 -37.82
CA LYS A 27 -5.59 -21.67 -38.77
C LYS A 27 -6.49 -22.90 -38.69
N LYS A 28 -7.11 -23.26 -39.81
CA LYS A 28 -8.08 -24.39 -39.90
C LYS A 28 -9.22 -24.31 -38.87
N GLY A 29 -9.65 -23.10 -38.52
CA GLY A 29 -10.72 -22.86 -37.54
C GLY A 29 -10.23 -22.75 -36.09
N GLU A 30 -8.99 -23.11 -35.81
CA GLU A 30 -8.38 -23.04 -34.47
C GLU A 30 -7.61 -21.74 -34.27
N TRP A 31 -7.66 -21.20 -33.07
CA TRP A 31 -6.93 -19.98 -32.72
C TRP A 31 -5.53 -20.31 -32.23
N GLU A 32 -4.55 -19.58 -32.76
CA GLU A 32 -3.15 -19.67 -32.36
C GLU A 32 -2.65 -18.27 -31.96
N PHE A 33 -1.74 -18.23 -30.99
CA PHE A 33 -0.99 -17.02 -30.64
C PHE A 33 0.50 -17.26 -30.86
N TYR A 34 1.22 -16.21 -31.22
CA TYR A 34 2.66 -16.29 -31.43
C TYR A 34 3.41 -16.13 -30.10
N ASN A 35 4.08 -17.20 -29.67
CA ASN A 35 4.96 -17.17 -28.51
C ASN A 35 6.32 -16.58 -28.92
N VAL A 36 6.64 -15.40 -28.41
CA VAL A 36 7.90 -14.70 -28.71
C VAL A 36 9.13 -15.47 -28.17
N ARG A 37 8.98 -16.17 -27.03
CA ARG A 37 10.08 -16.93 -26.42
C ARG A 37 10.40 -18.21 -27.20
N GLY A 38 9.36 -18.96 -27.60
CA GLY A 38 9.49 -20.16 -28.43
C GLY A 38 9.69 -19.88 -29.92
N ARG A 39 9.41 -18.65 -30.37
CA ARG A 39 9.36 -18.25 -31.78
C ARG A 39 8.44 -19.13 -32.64
N GLU A 40 7.34 -19.58 -32.05
CA GLU A 40 6.40 -20.49 -32.67
C GLU A 40 4.94 -20.07 -32.42
N TRP A 41 4.04 -20.68 -33.18
CA TRP A 41 2.61 -20.50 -33.00
C TRP A 41 2.07 -21.61 -32.13
N GLU A 42 1.40 -21.23 -31.04
CA GLU A 42 0.86 -22.17 -30.07
C GLU A 42 -0.68 -22.12 -30.07
N PRO A 43 -1.34 -23.27 -29.95
CA PRO A 43 -2.79 -23.32 -29.83
C PRO A 43 -3.25 -22.71 -28.50
N VAL A 44 -4.48 -22.21 -28.47
CA VAL A 44 -5.12 -21.71 -27.25
C VAL A 44 -5.65 -22.88 -26.41
N GLU A 45 -4.76 -23.72 -25.88
CA GLU A 45 -5.12 -24.83 -24.98
C GLU A 45 -5.02 -24.40 -23.51
N GLY A 46 -5.90 -24.94 -22.66
CA GLY A 46 -5.83 -24.74 -21.20
C GLY A 46 -6.23 -23.36 -20.67
N LYS A 47 -6.72 -22.44 -21.51
CA LYS A 47 -7.22 -21.12 -21.09
C LYS A 47 -8.72 -21.15 -20.76
N SER A 48 -9.19 -20.18 -19.98
CA SER A 48 -10.61 -20.07 -19.57
C SER A 48 -11.60 -19.85 -20.72
N TYR A 49 -11.11 -19.47 -21.91
CA TYR A 49 -11.88 -19.35 -23.15
C TYR A 49 -11.16 -20.03 -24.29
N LYS A 50 -11.91 -20.65 -25.22
CA LYS A 50 -11.35 -21.36 -26.37
C LYS A 50 -10.84 -20.42 -27.45
N ASN A 51 -11.34 -19.19 -27.51
CA ASN A 51 -10.86 -18.15 -28.41
C ASN A 51 -11.20 -16.72 -27.95
N PRO A 52 -10.51 -15.69 -28.49
CA PRO A 52 -10.70 -14.30 -28.09
C PRO A 52 -12.08 -13.71 -28.42
N ILE A 53 -12.74 -14.18 -29.49
CA ILE A 53 -14.08 -13.68 -29.87
C ILE A 53 -15.14 -14.21 -28.89
N GLU A 54 -15.07 -15.49 -28.54
CA GLU A 54 -15.92 -16.11 -27.53
C GLU A 54 -15.75 -15.42 -26.17
N GLN A 55 -14.52 -15.00 -25.82
CA GLN A 55 -14.26 -14.26 -24.60
C GLN A 55 -15.06 -12.95 -24.55
N VAL A 56 -14.90 -12.06 -25.54
CA VAL A 56 -15.54 -10.74 -25.51
C VAL A 56 -17.06 -10.80 -25.65
N THR A 57 -17.58 -11.74 -26.46
CA THR A 57 -19.02 -11.96 -26.62
C THR A 57 -19.65 -12.54 -25.35
N THR A 58 -18.96 -13.46 -24.68
CA THR A 58 -19.41 -13.98 -23.37
C THR A 58 -19.41 -12.88 -22.30
N GLN A 59 -18.40 -12.01 -22.28
CA GLN A 59 -18.34 -10.86 -21.36
C GLN A 59 -19.53 -9.91 -21.57
N ARG A 60 -19.92 -9.63 -22.82
CA ARG A 60 -21.09 -8.82 -23.15
C ARG A 60 -22.38 -9.41 -22.55
N GLU A 61 -22.61 -10.70 -22.74
CA GLU A 61 -23.79 -11.38 -22.18
C GLU A 61 -23.77 -11.38 -20.65
N ILE A 62 -22.60 -11.58 -20.02
CA ILE A 62 -22.45 -11.51 -18.57
C ILE A 62 -22.85 -10.13 -18.04
N ILE A 63 -22.38 -9.05 -18.69
CA ILE A 63 -22.68 -7.68 -18.25
C ILE A 63 -24.16 -7.34 -18.43
N ARG A 64 -24.77 -7.79 -19.53
CA ARG A 64 -26.22 -7.66 -19.73
C ARG A 64 -27.00 -8.35 -18.61
N GLU A 65 -26.71 -9.63 -18.37
CA GLU A 65 -27.37 -10.39 -17.31
C GLU A 65 -27.07 -9.79 -15.93
N PHE A 66 -25.88 -9.25 -15.70
CA PHE A 66 -25.56 -8.51 -14.49
C PHE A 66 -26.47 -7.29 -14.30
N PHE A 67 -26.58 -6.40 -15.29
CA PHE A 67 -27.48 -5.24 -15.18
C PHE A 67 -28.93 -5.66 -15.01
N LYS A 68 -29.38 -6.66 -15.74
CA LYS A 68 -30.74 -7.20 -15.66
C LYS A 68 -31.04 -7.76 -14.27
N ASN A 69 -30.16 -8.58 -13.70
CA ASN A 69 -30.32 -9.15 -12.36
C ASN A 69 -30.38 -8.07 -11.26
N HIS A 70 -29.57 -7.01 -11.40
CA HIS A 70 -29.57 -5.88 -10.44
C HIS A 70 -30.62 -4.82 -10.75
N ASN A 71 -31.40 -4.99 -11.83
CA ASN A 71 -32.50 -4.14 -12.25
C ASN A 71 -33.85 -4.90 -12.25
N GLN A 72 -34.06 -5.75 -11.23
CA GLN A 72 -35.33 -6.48 -11.04
C GLN A 72 -35.70 -7.39 -12.22
N LEU A 73 -34.69 -8.02 -12.85
CA LEU A 73 -34.83 -8.90 -14.01
C LEU A 73 -35.35 -8.21 -15.29
N VAL A 74 -35.30 -6.88 -15.32
CA VAL A 74 -35.61 -6.06 -16.50
C VAL A 74 -34.32 -5.54 -17.10
N ASP A 75 -34.17 -5.68 -18.41
CA ASP A 75 -33.02 -5.13 -19.14
C ASP A 75 -32.93 -3.61 -18.90
N LEU A 76 -31.80 -3.16 -18.33
CA LEU A 76 -31.56 -1.74 -18.04
C LEU A 76 -31.27 -0.95 -19.33
N PHE A 77 -30.57 -1.59 -20.25
CA PHE A 77 -30.33 -1.14 -21.62
C PHE A 77 -31.04 -2.12 -22.57
N PRO A 78 -31.63 -1.67 -23.68
CA PRO A 78 -32.14 -2.59 -24.69
C PRO A 78 -31.03 -3.51 -25.21
N GLU A 79 -31.39 -4.71 -25.67
CA GLU A 79 -30.43 -5.74 -26.08
C GLU A 79 -29.48 -5.24 -27.19
N GLU A 80 -30.01 -4.45 -28.11
CA GLU A 80 -29.28 -3.87 -29.21
C GLU A 80 -28.29 -2.77 -28.78
N TYR A 81 -28.25 -2.36 -27.51
CA TYR A 81 -27.32 -1.36 -26.96
C TYR A 81 -26.07 -1.99 -26.32
N TYR A 82 -25.94 -3.31 -26.35
CA TYR A 82 -24.74 -4.00 -25.89
C TYR A 82 -23.84 -4.37 -27.07
N ASP A 83 -22.60 -3.88 -27.04
CA ASP A 83 -21.57 -4.18 -28.04
C ASP A 83 -20.34 -4.84 -27.41
N SER A 84 -19.57 -5.51 -28.27
CA SER A 84 -18.28 -6.10 -27.95
C SER A 84 -17.23 -5.54 -28.89
N ALA A 85 -16.07 -5.13 -28.37
CA ALA A 85 -14.93 -4.71 -29.16
C ALA A 85 -13.68 -5.49 -28.77
N ILE A 86 -12.89 -5.91 -29.76
CA ILE A 86 -11.60 -6.56 -29.52
C ILE A 86 -10.50 -5.92 -30.37
N PHE A 87 -9.35 -5.67 -29.74
CA PHE A 87 -8.19 -5.04 -30.35
C PHE A 87 -7.01 -5.99 -30.42
N PHE A 88 -6.57 -6.32 -31.63
CA PHE A 88 -5.35 -7.09 -31.89
C PHE A 88 -4.18 -6.15 -32.17
N LEU A 89 -3.48 -5.75 -31.11
CA LEU A 89 -2.54 -4.63 -31.13
C LEU A 89 -1.27 -4.88 -31.96
N LYS A 90 -0.86 -6.15 -32.16
CA LYS A 90 0.37 -6.50 -32.89
C LYS A 90 0.13 -7.20 -34.22
N ASN A 91 -1.14 -7.36 -34.61
CA ASN A 91 -1.50 -7.93 -35.90
C ASN A 91 -1.36 -6.87 -36.98
N GLU A 92 -0.62 -7.16 -38.05
CA GLU A 92 -0.53 -6.26 -39.22
C GLU A 92 -1.73 -6.42 -40.17
N ARG A 93 -2.38 -7.58 -40.14
CA ARG A 93 -3.58 -7.93 -40.92
C ARG A 93 -4.50 -8.84 -40.11
N LYS A 94 -5.78 -8.90 -40.52
CA LYS A 94 -6.75 -9.85 -40.00
C LYS A 94 -6.52 -11.22 -40.64
N GLU A 95 -5.96 -12.14 -39.88
CA GLU A 95 -5.71 -13.54 -40.29
C GLU A 95 -6.72 -14.49 -39.66
N PHE A 96 -7.97 -14.06 -39.53
CA PHE A 96 -9.02 -14.79 -38.84
C PHE A 96 -10.39 -14.54 -39.48
N HIS A 97 -11.31 -15.50 -39.32
CA HIS A 97 -12.68 -15.40 -39.78
C HIS A 97 -13.57 -14.85 -38.67
N LEU A 98 -14.35 -13.84 -38.99
CA LEU A 98 -15.24 -13.18 -38.03
C LEU A 98 -16.65 -13.77 -38.12
N PRO A 99 -17.34 -13.97 -36.99
CA PRO A 99 -18.75 -14.33 -37.00
C PRO A 99 -19.57 -13.17 -37.58
N ASN A 100 -20.76 -13.50 -38.10
CA ASN A 100 -21.72 -12.50 -38.54
C ASN A 100 -22.52 -11.96 -37.33
N ASP A 101 -21.84 -11.20 -36.47
CA ASP A 101 -22.42 -10.50 -35.32
C ASP A 101 -22.30 -8.98 -35.58
N GLN A 102 -23.44 -8.28 -35.63
CA GLN A 102 -23.49 -6.84 -35.90
C GLN A 102 -23.01 -6.00 -34.70
N ASN A 103 -23.01 -6.58 -33.50
CA ASN A 103 -22.57 -5.95 -32.25
C ASN A 103 -21.15 -6.41 -31.85
N LEU A 104 -20.39 -7.01 -32.78
CA LEU A 104 -18.98 -7.37 -32.60
C LEU A 104 -18.09 -6.51 -33.50
N PHE A 105 -17.18 -5.77 -32.88
CA PHE A 105 -16.24 -4.89 -33.52
C PHE A 105 -14.83 -5.44 -33.35
N VAL A 106 -14.15 -5.72 -34.46
CA VAL A 106 -12.80 -6.28 -34.43
C VAL A 106 -11.82 -5.33 -35.08
N PHE A 107 -10.90 -4.83 -34.28
CA PHE A 107 -9.83 -3.93 -34.67
C PHE A 107 -8.51 -4.69 -34.71
N GLY A 108 -7.77 -4.53 -35.79
CA GLY A 108 -6.45 -5.15 -35.98
C GLY A 108 -5.88 -4.78 -37.35
N GLY A 109 -4.57 -4.78 -37.48
CA GLY A 109 -3.89 -4.27 -38.68
C GLY A 109 -3.80 -2.76 -38.74
N ARG A 110 -3.51 -2.22 -39.93
CA ARG A 110 -3.42 -0.77 -40.21
C ARG A 110 -4.76 -0.02 -40.15
N GLU A 111 -5.83 -0.66 -39.67
CA GLU A 111 -7.17 -0.04 -39.58
C GLU A 111 -7.26 0.99 -38.45
N VAL A 112 -6.39 0.89 -37.44
CA VAL A 112 -6.22 1.89 -36.39
C VAL A 112 -4.83 2.50 -36.60
N GLY A 113 -4.79 3.76 -37.03
CA GLY A 113 -3.53 4.48 -37.19
C GLY A 113 -2.91 4.76 -35.81
N GLU A 114 -1.60 4.96 -35.75
CA GLU A 114 -0.90 5.30 -34.50
C GLU A 114 -1.46 6.59 -33.85
N ASP A 115 -2.07 7.47 -34.66
CA ASP A 115 -2.69 8.74 -34.22
C ASP A 115 -4.22 8.67 -34.00
N THR A 116 -4.86 7.50 -34.19
CA THR A 116 -6.31 7.38 -34.01
C THR A 116 -6.66 7.34 -32.53
N SER A 117 -7.40 8.36 -32.05
CA SER A 117 -7.85 8.40 -30.66
C SER A 117 -8.88 7.31 -30.34
N LEU A 118 -8.82 6.75 -29.12
CA LEU A 118 -9.82 5.79 -28.64
C LEU A 118 -11.24 6.37 -28.70
N ASN A 119 -11.41 7.66 -28.41
CA ASN A 119 -12.72 8.34 -28.48
C ASN A 119 -13.32 8.25 -29.89
N THR A 120 -12.51 8.48 -30.94
CA THR A 120 -12.97 8.37 -32.33
C THR A 120 -13.46 6.94 -32.65
N ILE A 121 -12.79 5.93 -32.10
CA ILE A 121 -13.19 4.53 -32.30
C ILE A 121 -14.49 4.23 -31.56
N LEU A 122 -14.60 4.66 -30.29
CA LEU A 122 -15.82 4.47 -29.49
C LEU A 122 -17.02 5.19 -30.12
N GLU A 123 -16.84 6.42 -30.59
CA GLU A 123 -17.85 7.16 -31.34
C GLU A 123 -18.28 6.37 -32.59
N SER A 124 -17.33 5.82 -33.35
CA SER A 124 -17.66 5.02 -34.54
C SER A 124 -18.49 3.78 -34.20
N ILE A 125 -18.29 3.17 -33.03
CA ILE A 125 -19.09 2.03 -32.55
C ILE A 125 -20.50 2.50 -32.19
N PHE A 126 -20.62 3.54 -31.35
CA PHE A 126 -21.91 4.05 -30.88
C PHE A 126 -22.79 4.59 -32.01
N TYR A 127 -22.22 5.29 -32.98
CA TYR A 127 -22.97 5.91 -34.08
C TYR A 127 -23.28 4.96 -35.25
N ARG A 128 -22.63 3.79 -35.34
CA ARG A 128 -22.82 2.86 -36.47
C ARG A 128 -24.25 2.36 -36.60
N ASN A 129 -24.95 2.23 -35.49
CA ASN A 129 -26.30 1.67 -35.42
C ASN A 129 -27.40 2.73 -35.35
N GLY A 130 -27.05 4.02 -35.45
CA GLY A 130 -28.03 5.12 -35.43
C GLY A 130 -28.90 5.14 -34.18
N ARG A 131 -28.34 4.77 -33.03
CA ARG A 131 -29.07 4.68 -31.76
C ARG A 131 -29.36 6.06 -31.19
N GLU A 132 -30.57 6.23 -30.66
CA GLU A 132 -30.92 7.41 -29.89
C GLU A 132 -30.28 7.33 -28.49
N PRO A 133 -29.86 8.46 -27.90
CA PRO A 133 -29.32 8.46 -26.55
C PRO A 133 -30.39 8.07 -25.53
N LEU A 134 -30.04 7.16 -24.62
CA LEU A 134 -30.88 6.78 -23.50
C LEU A 134 -30.98 7.92 -22.47
N PRO A 135 -32.08 7.99 -21.69
CA PRO A 135 -32.24 8.99 -20.65
C PRO A 135 -31.16 8.90 -19.57
N ASP A 136 -30.76 10.03 -19.01
CA ASP A 136 -29.76 10.11 -17.92
C ASP A 136 -30.12 9.23 -16.71
N SER A 137 -31.41 9.01 -16.45
CA SER A 137 -31.87 8.13 -15.37
C SER A 137 -31.37 6.69 -15.52
N VAL A 138 -31.21 6.20 -16.76
CA VAL A 138 -30.66 4.88 -17.05
C VAL A 138 -29.18 4.85 -16.70
N LEU A 139 -28.43 5.90 -17.03
CA LEU A 139 -26.99 6.02 -16.74
C LEU A 139 -26.72 6.14 -15.25
N VAL A 140 -27.49 6.96 -14.54
CA VAL A 140 -27.41 7.07 -13.08
C VAL A 140 -27.64 5.71 -12.43
N LYS A 141 -28.65 4.97 -12.90
CA LYS A 141 -28.95 3.63 -12.38
C LYS A 141 -27.86 2.61 -12.71
N ALA A 142 -27.31 2.65 -13.93
CA ALA A 142 -26.19 1.80 -14.33
C ALA A 142 -24.94 2.09 -13.48
N HIS A 143 -24.64 3.36 -13.26
CA HIS A 143 -23.54 3.80 -12.40
C HIS A 143 -23.73 3.35 -10.95
N GLU A 144 -24.94 3.45 -10.39
CA GLU A 144 -25.23 2.92 -9.06
C GLU A 144 -25.06 1.40 -8.97
N ILE A 145 -25.54 0.65 -9.96
CA ILE A 145 -25.41 -0.81 -10.00
C ILE A 145 -23.94 -1.20 -10.07
N ILE A 146 -23.16 -0.57 -10.95
CA ILE A 146 -21.71 -0.77 -11.05
C ILE A 146 -21.03 -0.44 -9.73
N LYS A 147 -21.26 0.76 -9.18
CA LYS A 147 -20.61 1.22 -7.95
C LYS A 147 -20.91 0.33 -6.74
N LYS A 148 -22.12 -0.23 -6.64
CA LYS A 148 -22.56 -1.04 -5.51
C LYS A 148 -22.17 -2.51 -5.61
N ASN A 149 -21.98 -3.05 -6.83
CA ASN A 149 -21.90 -4.50 -7.05
C ASN A 149 -20.68 -4.95 -7.85
N LEU A 150 -20.02 -4.07 -8.60
CA LEU A 150 -18.69 -4.36 -9.10
C LEU A 150 -17.70 -4.02 -7.98
N ASN A 151 -17.19 -5.06 -7.33
CA ASN A 151 -15.91 -4.95 -6.65
C ASN A 151 -14.92 -4.55 -7.76
N PHE A 152 -14.57 -3.26 -7.82
CA PHE A 152 -13.41 -2.82 -8.57
C PHE A 152 -12.21 -3.51 -7.92
N PHE A 153 -11.90 -4.72 -8.39
CA PHE A 153 -10.59 -5.32 -8.21
C PHE A 153 -9.64 -4.48 -9.06
N GLN A 154 -9.30 -3.29 -8.56
CA GLN A 154 -8.01 -2.72 -8.91
C GLN A 154 -6.99 -3.78 -8.52
N THR A 155 -6.19 -4.24 -9.47
CA THR A 155 -5.04 -5.08 -9.15
C THR A 155 -4.26 -4.36 -8.04
N PHE A 156 -3.93 -5.07 -6.97
CA PHE A 156 -3.27 -4.48 -5.78
C PHE A 156 -2.07 -3.61 -6.15
N ARG A 157 -1.36 -3.97 -7.24
CA ARG A 157 -0.27 -3.20 -7.83
C ARG A 157 -0.66 -1.78 -8.28
N SER A 158 -1.79 -1.64 -8.99
CA SER A 158 -2.29 -0.32 -9.43
C SER A 158 -2.84 0.53 -8.28
N LYS A 159 -3.33 -0.12 -7.22
CA LYS A 159 -3.76 0.55 -5.99
C LYS A 159 -2.55 1.01 -5.17
N ASN A 160 -1.52 0.19 -5.00
CA ASN A 160 -0.26 0.55 -4.34
C ASN A 160 0.47 1.69 -5.04
N GLU A 161 0.60 1.68 -6.37
CA GLU A 161 1.27 2.76 -7.11
C GLU A 161 0.53 4.09 -6.96
N LYS A 162 -0.80 4.08 -7.04
CA LYS A 162 -1.64 5.27 -6.87
C LYS A 162 -1.72 5.72 -5.40
N GLU A 163 -1.59 4.80 -4.45
CA GLU A 163 -1.51 5.08 -3.02
C GLU A 163 -0.14 5.62 -2.61
N GLU A 164 0.95 5.14 -3.20
CA GLU A 164 2.29 5.72 -3.05
C GLU A 164 2.30 7.15 -3.60
N GLU A 165 1.67 7.40 -4.75
CA GLU A 165 1.45 8.75 -5.26
C GLU A 165 0.60 9.61 -4.32
N ASN A 166 -0.45 9.07 -3.68
CA ASN A 166 -1.27 9.81 -2.72
C ASN A 166 -0.57 10.02 -1.36
N LEU A 167 0.31 9.10 -0.93
CA LEU A 167 1.17 9.24 0.26
C LEU A 167 2.20 10.37 0.07
N LEU A 168 2.60 10.64 -1.18
CA LEU A 168 3.50 11.74 -1.54
C LEU A 168 2.81 13.12 -1.53
N PHE A 169 1.48 13.18 -1.53
CA PHE A 169 0.74 14.43 -1.34
C PHE A 169 0.34 14.60 0.12
N PHE A 170 0.94 15.59 0.78
CA PHE A 170 0.47 16.03 2.09
C PHE A 170 -1.02 16.36 2.02
N THR A 171 -1.79 15.77 2.92
CA THR A 171 -3.15 16.21 3.21
C THR A 171 -3.15 17.67 3.69
N GLU A 172 -4.27 18.39 3.53
CA GLU A 172 -4.39 19.77 4.07
C GLU A 172 -4.04 19.85 5.57
N GLU A 173 -4.36 18.79 6.30
CA GLU A 173 -4.05 18.61 7.71
C GLU A 173 -2.54 18.54 7.98
N GLN A 174 -1.80 17.76 7.20
CA GLN A 174 -0.35 17.70 7.30
C GLN A 174 0.33 19.01 6.89
N PHE A 175 -0.19 19.71 5.88
CA PHE A 175 0.28 21.07 5.56
C PHE A 175 0.03 22.05 6.70
N SER A 176 -1.09 21.94 7.39
CA SER A 176 -1.38 22.74 8.58
C SER A 176 -0.40 22.43 9.71
N LEU A 177 -0.07 21.14 9.94
CA LEU A 177 0.94 20.72 10.91
C LEU A 177 2.32 21.30 10.59
N VAL A 178 2.79 21.20 9.34
CA VAL A 178 4.09 21.76 8.92
C VAL A 178 4.15 23.28 9.17
N LYS A 179 3.06 24.00 8.87
CA LYS A 179 2.98 25.45 9.15
C LYS A 179 3.02 25.73 10.65
N GLY A 180 2.30 24.96 11.45
CA GLY A 180 2.26 25.11 12.90
C GLY A 180 3.60 24.83 13.56
N ILE A 181 4.25 23.72 13.21
CA ILE A 181 5.55 23.31 13.77
C ILE A 181 6.62 24.40 13.51
N ASN A 182 6.63 24.99 12.32
CA ASN A 182 7.57 26.05 11.96
C ASN A 182 7.39 27.38 12.74
N GLN A 183 6.33 27.54 13.53
CA GLN A 183 6.10 28.75 14.33
C GLN A 183 6.85 28.76 15.67
N PHE A 184 7.29 27.59 16.12
CA PHE A 184 7.96 27.44 17.41
C PHE A 184 9.41 27.02 17.21
N SER A 185 10.31 27.53 18.05
CA SER A 185 11.73 27.15 18.02
C SER A 185 11.96 25.72 18.48
N HIS A 186 11.25 25.28 19.51
CA HIS A 186 11.40 23.96 20.11
C HIS A 186 10.11 23.17 19.94
N ASN A 187 10.20 22.03 19.25
CA ASN A 187 9.04 21.18 19.00
C ASN A 187 9.35 19.73 19.33
N LEU A 188 8.41 19.09 20.01
CA LEU A 188 8.42 17.66 20.22
C LEU A 188 7.18 17.05 19.58
N VAL A 189 7.40 16.22 18.56
CA VAL A 189 6.35 15.70 17.69
C VAL A 189 6.20 14.20 17.94
N PHE A 190 5.15 13.84 18.67
CA PHE A 190 4.78 12.45 18.88
C PHE A 190 3.98 11.91 17.71
N GLY A 191 4.20 10.65 17.35
CA GLY A 191 3.35 9.97 16.36
C GLY A 191 3.54 8.45 16.35
N SER A 192 2.46 7.72 16.05
CA SER A 192 2.48 6.26 15.88
C SER A 192 3.26 5.85 14.62
N SER A 193 3.57 4.56 14.48
CA SER A 193 4.05 4.04 13.20
C SER A 193 2.97 4.23 12.15
N GLY A 194 3.33 4.73 10.95
CA GLY A 194 2.37 5.02 9.89
C GLY A 194 1.66 6.38 9.97
N SER A 195 2.08 7.27 10.88
CA SER A 195 1.53 8.64 10.95
C SER A 195 2.22 9.64 10.01
N GLY A 196 3.26 9.24 9.28
CA GLY A 196 3.98 10.10 8.34
C GLY A 196 5.09 10.99 8.94
N LYS A 197 5.60 10.66 10.14
CA LYS A 197 6.68 11.43 10.81
C LYS A 197 7.89 11.69 9.92
N SER A 198 8.42 10.65 9.27
CA SER A 198 9.62 10.75 8.44
C SER A 198 9.41 11.66 7.21
N ILE A 199 8.22 11.60 6.61
CA ILE A 199 7.82 12.46 5.49
C ILE A 199 7.73 13.92 5.96
N LEU A 200 7.11 14.17 7.11
CA LEU A 200 7.02 15.51 7.71
C LEU A 200 8.39 16.08 8.08
N CYS A 201 9.26 15.25 8.67
CA CYS A 201 10.63 15.63 9.03
C CYS A 201 11.41 16.08 7.79
N GLY A 202 11.31 15.30 6.71
CA GLY A 202 11.86 15.64 5.41
C GLY A 202 11.37 16.97 4.85
N GLU A 203 10.06 17.17 4.78
CA GLU A 203 9.48 18.42 4.25
C GLU A 203 9.86 19.63 5.11
N LEU A 204 9.90 19.50 6.43
CA LEU A 204 10.39 20.56 7.32
C LEU A 204 11.85 20.89 7.03
N ALA A 205 12.69 19.89 6.74
CA ALA A 205 14.09 20.10 6.35
C ALA A 205 14.17 20.90 5.06
N LEU A 206 13.43 20.47 4.03
CA LEU A 206 13.39 21.12 2.73
C LEU A 206 12.88 22.56 2.82
N GLN A 207 11.76 22.81 3.52
CA GLN A 207 11.21 24.15 3.67
C GLN A 207 12.14 25.11 4.39
N ASN A 208 12.84 24.65 5.44
CA ASN A 208 13.78 25.50 6.17
C ASN A 208 15.08 25.73 5.38
N ALA A 209 15.56 24.73 4.65
CA ALA A 209 16.68 24.87 3.74
C ALA A 209 16.39 25.84 2.59
N ARG A 210 15.16 25.84 2.04
CA ARG A 210 14.67 26.84 1.05
C ARG A 210 14.66 28.26 1.60
N LYS A 211 14.40 28.43 2.89
CA LYS A 211 14.49 29.71 3.60
C LYS A 211 15.93 30.13 3.91
N GLY A 212 16.92 29.31 3.54
CA GLY A 212 18.34 29.58 3.73
C GLY A 212 18.90 29.16 5.09
N LYS A 213 18.11 28.49 5.95
CA LYS A 213 18.62 27.95 7.22
C LYS A 213 19.58 26.79 6.96
N LYS A 214 20.62 26.69 7.79
CA LYS A 214 21.47 25.49 7.87
C LYS A 214 20.79 24.43 8.74
N VAL A 215 20.26 23.42 8.08
CA VAL A 215 19.50 22.33 8.69
C VAL A 215 20.42 21.14 8.89
N LEU A 216 20.47 20.63 10.12
CA LEU A 216 21.00 19.31 10.40
C LEU A 216 19.83 18.33 10.49
N LEU A 217 19.73 17.43 9.51
CA LEU A 217 18.75 16.36 9.47
C LEU A 217 19.39 15.07 9.98
N TRP A 218 18.92 14.58 11.10
CA TRP A 218 19.35 13.32 11.67
C TRP A 218 18.27 12.25 11.46
N GLN A 219 18.63 11.23 10.68
CA GLN A 219 17.80 10.05 10.47
C GLN A 219 18.44 8.83 11.14
N GLY A 220 17.91 8.45 12.30
CA GLY A 220 18.41 7.32 13.10
C GLY A 220 18.21 5.95 12.44
N ALA A 221 17.22 5.81 11.55
CA ALA A 221 17.00 4.58 10.81
C ALA A 221 17.90 4.51 9.56
N LYS A 222 18.83 3.56 9.54
CA LYS A 222 19.80 3.39 8.43
C LYS A 222 19.12 3.27 7.06
N ALA A 223 18.00 2.55 6.97
CA ALA A 223 17.28 2.36 5.70
C ALA A 223 16.76 3.70 5.15
N LEU A 224 16.12 4.50 6.01
CA LEU A 224 15.61 5.82 5.64
C LEU A 224 16.76 6.81 5.37
N TYR A 225 17.88 6.69 6.06
CA TYR A 225 19.06 7.53 5.81
C TYR A 225 19.56 7.37 4.37
N GLU A 226 19.69 6.13 3.86
CA GLU A 226 20.16 5.92 2.49
C GLU A 226 19.16 6.48 1.46
N ILE A 227 17.85 6.33 1.69
CA ILE A 227 16.81 6.93 0.85
C ILE A 227 16.96 8.46 0.83
N TRP A 228 17.05 9.10 2.00
CA TRP A 228 17.23 10.55 2.09
C TRP A 228 18.51 11.02 1.43
N LYS A 229 19.59 10.26 1.55
CA LYS A 229 20.88 10.59 0.94
C LYS A 229 20.80 10.61 -0.59
N GLU A 230 20.07 9.65 -1.17
CA GLU A 230 19.80 9.60 -2.61
C GLU A 230 18.92 10.77 -3.04
N GLU A 231 17.76 10.97 -2.39
CA GLU A 231 16.81 12.05 -2.67
C GLU A 231 17.46 13.44 -2.59
N LEU A 232 18.20 13.71 -1.50
CA LEU A 232 18.88 14.98 -1.30
C LEU A 232 19.98 15.24 -2.35
N SER A 233 20.52 14.20 -3.00
CA SER A 233 21.58 14.38 -4.00
C SER A 233 21.08 15.11 -5.26
N HIS A 234 19.78 15.01 -5.54
CA HIS A 234 19.11 15.50 -6.75
C HIS A 234 18.44 16.87 -6.60
N ILE A 235 18.38 17.43 -5.38
CA ILE A 235 17.68 18.69 -5.12
C ILE A 235 18.64 19.90 -4.97
N PRO A 236 18.19 21.12 -5.30
CA PRO A 236 18.99 22.34 -5.12
C PRO A 236 19.37 22.64 -3.67
N GLU A 237 18.50 22.30 -2.73
CA GLU A 237 18.60 22.67 -1.31
C GLU A 237 19.69 21.93 -0.54
N LYS A 238 20.30 20.90 -1.13
CA LYS A 238 21.26 20.00 -0.46
C LYS A 238 22.42 20.70 0.24
N ASN A 239 22.85 21.86 -0.25
CA ASN A 239 23.95 22.63 0.35
C ASN A 239 23.60 23.26 1.71
N ASN A 240 22.32 23.25 2.07
CA ASN A 240 21.79 23.75 3.33
C ASN A 240 21.30 22.62 4.24
N ILE A 241 21.38 21.36 3.81
CA ILE A 241 20.97 20.19 4.60
C ILE A 241 22.17 19.30 4.82
N GLU A 242 22.59 19.16 6.06
CA GLU A 242 23.55 18.14 6.49
C GLU A 242 22.77 16.92 6.97
N LEU A 243 22.93 15.77 6.32
CA LEU A 243 22.27 14.52 6.69
C LEU A 243 23.23 13.63 7.47
N ILE A 244 22.84 13.22 8.68
CA ILE A 244 23.61 12.32 9.54
C ILE A 244 22.78 11.10 9.95
N SER A 245 23.48 10.00 10.25
CA SER A 245 22.86 8.77 10.77
C SER A 245 23.00 8.63 12.28
N HIS A 246 24.02 9.29 12.86
CA HIS A 246 24.38 9.14 14.26
C HIS A 246 24.87 10.46 14.87
N TYR A 247 24.53 10.75 16.14
CA TYR A 247 24.91 12.01 16.83
C TYR A 247 26.43 12.28 16.91
N LYS A 248 27.25 11.24 16.73
CA LYS A 248 28.71 11.36 16.73
C LYS A 248 29.24 12.08 15.50
N GLU A 249 28.42 12.22 14.46
CA GLU A 249 28.73 12.92 13.22
C GLU A 249 28.46 14.44 13.34
N ILE A 250 27.81 14.90 14.41
CA ILE A 250 27.41 16.30 14.56
C ILE A 250 28.63 17.22 14.61
N ASN A 251 28.67 18.21 13.71
CA ASN A 251 29.64 19.29 13.70
C ASN A 251 28.97 20.63 14.06
N HIS A 252 29.37 21.25 15.17
CA HIS A 252 28.62 22.36 15.79
C HIS A 252 28.67 23.69 15.03
N ASN A 253 29.57 23.86 14.06
CA ASN A 253 29.99 25.22 13.72
C ASN A 253 28.93 26.06 12.99
N HIS A 254 27.88 25.49 12.40
CA HIS A 254 26.90 26.26 11.61
C HIS A 254 25.49 25.64 11.56
N ILE A 255 24.90 25.23 12.68
CA ILE A 255 23.52 24.69 12.70
C ILE A 255 22.53 25.78 13.14
N ASP A 256 21.52 26.01 12.32
CA ASP A 256 20.37 26.89 12.64
C ASP A 256 19.17 26.10 13.15
N LEU A 257 18.96 24.89 12.61
CA LEU A 257 17.85 24.01 12.95
C LEU A 257 18.32 22.56 13.02
N LEU A 258 18.01 21.88 14.12
CA LEU A 258 18.14 20.43 14.26
C LEU A 258 16.79 19.74 14.02
N LEU A 259 16.74 18.80 13.08
CA LEU A 259 15.61 17.91 12.84
C LEU A 259 16.05 16.50 13.15
N VAL A 260 15.34 15.79 14.02
CA VAL A 260 15.66 14.40 14.36
C VAL A 260 14.45 13.51 14.13
N ASP A 261 14.66 12.44 13.38
CA ASP A 261 13.74 11.31 13.23
C ASP A 261 14.45 10.03 13.68
N GLY A 262 13.76 9.15 14.41
CA GLY A 262 14.36 7.91 14.90
C GLY A 262 15.26 8.08 16.15
N ILE A 263 14.99 9.03 17.05
CA ILE A 263 15.80 9.29 18.25
C ILE A 263 15.57 8.28 19.39
N GLU A 264 14.62 7.37 19.25
CA GLU A 264 14.11 6.49 20.31
C GLU A 264 15.20 5.68 20.99
N GLU A 265 16.18 5.18 20.23
CA GLU A 265 17.29 4.39 20.80
C GLU A 265 18.06 5.18 21.86
N ILE A 266 18.30 6.48 21.62
CA ILE A 266 19.04 7.35 22.55
C ILE A 266 18.18 7.79 23.73
N ILE A 267 16.89 7.97 23.51
CA ILE A 267 15.93 8.24 24.59
C ILE A 267 15.93 7.09 25.61
N THR A 268 16.16 5.86 25.15
CA THR A 268 16.20 4.65 25.99
C THR A 268 17.59 4.23 26.45
N ASP A 269 18.65 4.67 25.77
CA ASP A 269 20.02 4.28 26.11
C ASP A 269 20.44 4.91 27.44
N ASP A 270 21.18 4.17 28.27
CA ASP A 270 21.80 4.68 29.50
C ASP A 270 22.90 5.73 29.20
N LYS A 271 23.34 5.83 27.93
CA LYS A 271 24.37 6.75 27.44
C LYS A 271 23.85 8.12 27.01
N GLN A 272 22.69 8.56 27.50
CA GLN A 272 22.13 9.90 27.19
C GLN A 272 23.11 11.04 27.47
N SER A 273 24.01 10.83 28.44
CA SER A 273 25.10 11.76 28.77
C SER A 273 26.08 11.98 27.63
N GLU A 274 26.26 11.00 26.72
CA GLU A 274 27.10 11.17 25.53
C GLU A 274 26.50 12.18 24.56
N LEU A 275 25.17 12.29 24.44
CA LEU A 275 24.54 13.26 23.55
C LEU A 275 24.91 14.71 23.93
N PHE A 276 24.99 15.00 25.22
CA PHE A 276 25.38 16.32 25.72
C PHE A 276 26.84 16.68 25.43
N LEU A 277 27.69 15.72 25.06
CA LEU A 277 29.04 15.98 24.55
C LEU A 277 29.02 16.57 23.13
N TYR A 278 28.00 16.24 22.34
CA TYR A 278 27.82 16.70 20.96
C TYR A 278 26.74 17.78 20.84
N LEU A 279 25.86 17.97 21.81
CA LEU A 279 24.91 19.06 21.82
C LEU A 279 24.88 19.63 23.24
N SER A 280 25.60 20.74 23.43
CA SER A 280 25.67 21.41 24.73
C SER A 280 24.26 21.82 25.21
N LYS A 281 24.08 22.01 26.52
CA LYS A 281 22.81 22.54 27.06
C LYS A 281 22.40 23.86 26.40
N PHE A 282 23.37 24.73 26.13
CA PHE A 282 23.15 25.98 25.41
C PHE A 282 22.54 25.78 24.02
N PHE A 283 22.90 24.68 23.32
CA PHE A 283 22.28 24.35 22.04
C PHE A 283 20.78 24.10 22.20
N TRP A 284 20.40 23.25 23.16
CA TRP A 284 18.99 22.90 23.40
C TRP A 284 18.15 24.07 23.89
N GLU A 285 18.78 25.08 24.50
CA GLU A 285 18.11 26.28 25.03
C GLU A 285 17.96 27.40 23.97
N GLU A 286 18.90 27.53 23.03
CA GLU A 286 19.00 28.71 22.15
C GLU A 286 18.85 28.41 20.65
N LYS A 287 18.94 27.14 20.23
CA LYS A 287 18.84 26.75 18.82
C LYS A 287 17.49 26.12 18.52
N ASP A 288 17.00 26.33 17.30
CA ASP A 288 15.76 25.70 16.88
C ASP A 288 15.96 24.18 16.77
N TRP A 289 15.00 23.40 17.28
CA TRP A 289 15.00 21.95 17.13
C TRP A 289 13.58 21.38 17.05
N ILE A 290 13.46 20.29 16.29
CA ILE A 290 12.23 19.52 16.13
C ILE A 290 12.59 18.05 16.26
N LEU A 291 12.01 17.39 17.26
CA LEU A 291 12.26 15.98 17.54
C LEU A 291 11.00 15.16 17.23
N PHE A 292 11.11 14.23 16.29
CA PHE A 292 10.08 13.24 16.02
C PHE A 292 10.31 12.01 16.90
N VAL A 293 9.29 11.64 17.67
CA VAL A 293 9.37 10.56 18.67
C VAL A 293 8.15 9.65 18.55
N SER A 294 8.36 8.34 18.71
CA SER A 294 7.25 7.38 18.82
C SER A 294 6.30 7.79 19.95
N ARG A 295 5.00 7.70 19.65
CA ARG A 295 3.94 8.06 20.60
C ARG A 295 4.00 7.26 21.91
N ARG A 296 4.63 6.08 21.94
CA ARG A 296 4.83 5.31 23.18
C ARG A 296 5.58 6.11 24.25
N PHE A 297 6.47 7.02 23.84
CA PHE A 297 7.27 7.83 24.76
C PHE A 297 6.53 9.05 25.30
N LYS A 298 5.31 9.33 24.81
CA LYS A 298 4.52 10.49 25.26
C LYS A 298 4.27 10.49 26.76
N TYR A 299 4.15 9.30 27.35
CA TYR A 299 3.90 9.10 28.77
C TYR A 299 5.08 8.42 29.49
N SER A 300 6.21 8.25 28.81
CA SER A 300 7.42 7.70 29.42
C SER A 300 8.22 8.83 30.08
N SER A 301 8.76 8.56 31.25
CA SER A 301 9.74 9.43 31.90
C SER A 301 11.13 8.87 31.61
N THR A 302 11.94 9.66 30.93
CA THR A 302 13.37 9.41 30.75
C THR A 302 14.13 10.70 31.04
N PRO A 303 15.38 10.64 31.56
CA PRO A 303 16.10 11.86 31.94
C PRO A 303 16.18 12.91 30.84
N ILE A 304 16.38 12.48 29.58
CA ILE A 304 16.43 13.39 28.44
C ILE A 304 15.05 13.96 28.07
N LEU A 305 13.98 13.16 28.08
CA LEU A 305 12.64 13.66 27.79
C LEU A 305 12.16 14.63 28.87
N ASP A 306 12.41 14.31 30.14
CA ASP A 306 12.06 15.17 31.27
C ASP A 306 12.82 16.50 31.18
N TYR A 307 14.10 16.48 30.78
CA TYR A 307 14.87 17.69 30.52
C TYR A 307 14.28 18.50 29.36
N LEU A 308 14.04 17.89 28.20
CA LEU A 308 13.51 18.59 27.02
C LEU A 308 12.12 19.17 27.27
N GLN A 309 11.27 18.48 28.04
CA GLN A 309 9.94 18.97 28.44
C GLN A 309 9.99 20.08 29.49
N SER A 310 11.11 20.25 30.19
CA SER A 310 11.31 21.37 31.11
C SER A 310 11.64 22.69 30.39
N LEU A 311 12.03 22.61 29.11
CA LEU A 311 12.27 23.76 28.24
C LEU A 311 10.94 24.32 27.69
N PRO A 312 10.89 25.57 27.19
CA PRO A 312 9.71 26.10 26.50
C PRO A 312 9.53 25.39 25.15
N VAL A 313 8.88 24.23 25.18
CA VAL A 313 8.65 23.34 24.03
C VAL A 313 7.17 23.28 23.66
N HIS A 314 6.88 23.25 22.35
CA HIS A 314 5.55 22.93 21.86
C HIS A 314 5.42 21.42 21.59
N ILE A 315 4.35 20.80 22.06
CA ILE A 315 4.10 19.36 21.90
C ILE A 315 3.03 19.14 20.83
N TRP A 316 3.37 18.35 19.82
CA TRP A 316 2.47 17.89 18.77
C TRP A 316 2.18 16.40 18.96
N ASP A 317 0.95 15.97 18.69
CA ASP A 317 0.55 14.55 18.75
C ASP A 317 -0.18 14.17 17.45
N ILE A 318 0.55 13.54 16.54
CA ILE A 318 0.06 13.10 15.23
C ILE A 318 -0.54 11.71 15.40
N LYS A 319 -1.84 11.68 15.64
CA LYS A 319 -2.57 10.44 15.90
C LYS A 319 -2.98 9.72 14.62
N ARG A 320 -3.35 10.47 13.59
CA ARG A 320 -3.92 9.94 12.35
C ARG A 320 -2.93 9.03 11.64
N ASN A 321 -3.33 7.77 11.47
CA ASN A 321 -2.63 6.86 10.58
C ASN A 321 -2.99 7.19 9.13
N ILE A 322 -1.98 7.30 8.27
CA ILE A 322 -2.18 7.62 6.85
C ILE A 322 -1.87 6.43 5.94
N ARG A 323 -1.46 5.29 6.51
CA ARG A 323 -0.86 4.18 5.77
C ARG A 323 -1.56 2.86 5.99
N ASN A 324 -1.67 2.45 7.25
CA ASN A 324 -2.24 1.18 7.64
C ASN A 324 -3.75 1.19 7.36
N SER A 325 -4.35 0.02 7.28
CA SER A 325 -5.80 -0.07 7.16
C SER A 325 -6.54 0.23 8.47
N PRO A 326 -7.86 0.49 8.40
CA PRO A 326 -8.70 0.61 9.58
C PRO A 326 -8.62 -0.61 10.51
N GLU A 327 -8.57 -1.83 9.99
CA GLU A 327 -8.53 -3.05 10.83
C GLU A 327 -7.19 -3.21 11.55
N ILE A 328 -6.06 -2.98 10.86
CA ILE A 328 -4.72 -3.00 11.45
C ILE A 328 -4.62 -1.96 12.56
N VAL A 329 -5.12 -0.75 12.32
CA VAL A 329 -5.13 0.33 13.32
C VAL A 329 -6.07 -0.01 14.48
N THR A 330 -7.26 -0.53 14.19
CA THR A 330 -8.24 -0.94 15.22
C THR A 330 -7.66 -2.02 16.12
N PHE A 331 -6.98 -3.01 15.54
CA PHE A 331 -6.34 -4.04 16.32
C PHE A 331 -5.16 -3.50 17.14
N ALA A 332 -4.31 -2.65 16.58
CA ALA A 332 -3.24 -1.99 17.34
C ALA A 332 -3.80 -1.18 18.53
N ASN A 333 -4.94 -0.49 18.35
CA ASN A 333 -5.63 0.23 19.42
C ASN A 333 -6.27 -0.68 20.46
N SER A 334 -6.72 -1.87 20.05
CA SER A 334 -7.25 -2.86 21.00
C SER A 334 -6.16 -3.41 21.93
N LEU A 335 -4.90 -3.39 21.47
CA LEU A 335 -3.72 -3.73 22.27
C LEU A 335 -3.30 -2.57 23.19
N LEU A 336 -3.33 -1.34 22.66
CA LEU A 336 -2.92 -0.12 23.34
C LEU A 336 -4.00 0.96 23.20
N ASP A 337 -4.68 1.31 24.29
CA ASP A 337 -5.73 2.33 24.28
C ASP A 337 -5.21 3.67 23.68
N ASP A 338 -5.95 4.24 22.72
CA ASP A 338 -5.64 5.51 22.04
C ASP A 338 -4.21 5.55 21.46
N PHE A 339 -3.77 4.51 20.75
CA PHE A 339 -2.42 4.49 20.16
C PHE A 339 -2.32 5.13 18.77
N SER A 340 -3.35 5.01 17.93
CA SER A 340 -3.41 5.61 16.59
C SER A 340 -4.85 5.90 16.18
N GLU A 341 -5.12 6.97 15.44
CA GLU A 341 -6.44 7.25 14.87
C GLU A 341 -6.64 6.53 13.54
N THR A 342 -7.87 6.11 13.28
CA THR A 342 -8.27 5.34 12.10
C THR A 342 -7.99 6.12 10.81
N PRO A 343 -7.46 5.49 9.76
CA PRO A 343 -7.26 6.14 8.47
C PRO A 343 -8.61 6.43 7.78
N ILE A 344 -8.59 7.35 6.80
CA ILE A 344 -9.73 7.54 5.87
C ILE A 344 -9.71 6.49 4.74
N LEU A 345 -8.67 5.67 4.65
CA LEU A 345 -8.48 4.70 3.58
C LEU A 345 -9.44 3.51 3.70
N GLU A 346 -10.26 3.29 2.68
CA GLU A 346 -10.98 2.04 2.44
C GLU A 346 -10.03 1.03 1.79
N ASN A 347 -9.10 0.50 2.60
CA ASN A 347 -8.19 -0.56 2.16
C ASN A 347 -8.75 -1.93 2.50
N PHE A 348 -8.55 -2.88 1.58
CA PHE A 348 -8.67 -4.28 1.94
C PHE A 348 -7.51 -4.58 2.86
N SER A 349 -7.83 -4.85 4.11
CA SER A 349 -6.90 -5.45 5.02
C SER A 349 -7.45 -6.73 5.53
N ASP A 350 -6.55 -7.51 6.10
CA ASP A 350 -6.92 -8.72 6.73
C ASP A 350 -5.91 -9.02 7.85
N ILE A 351 -6.41 -9.35 9.03
CA ILE A 351 -5.60 -9.83 10.13
C ILE A 351 -6.03 -11.27 10.39
N GLN A 352 -5.15 -12.20 10.07
CA GLN A 352 -5.40 -13.62 10.23
C GLN A 352 -4.69 -14.13 11.49
N PHE A 353 -5.46 -14.56 12.48
CA PHE A 353 -4.92 -15.17 13.69
C PHE A 353 -4.73 -16.67 13.47
N ILE A 354 -3.47 -17.12 13.54
CA ILE A 354 -3.11 -18.52 13.30
C ILE A 354 -2.72 -19.17 14.62
N LYS A 355 -3.52 -20.14 15.06
CA LYS A 355 -3.24 -20.90 16.27
C LYS A 355 -2.08 -21.86 16.02
N ASN A 356 -1.03 -21.78 16.83
CA ASN A 356 0.17 -22.61 16.71
C ASN A 356 0.00 -23.94 17.48
N ASP A 357 -0.93 -24.79 17.04
CA ASP A 357 -1.17 -26.14 17.56
C ASP A 357 -0.86 -27.28 16.57
N GLU A 358 -0.46 -26.93 15.35
CA GLU A 358 -0.04 -27.88 14.29
C GLU A 358 1.45 -27.71 13.93
N ASP A 359 1.89 -28.33 12.83
CA ASP A 359 3.24 -28.11 12.31
C ASP A 359 3.38 -26.67 11.80
N LEU A 360 4.15 -25.87 12.54
CA LEU A 360 4.43 -24.47 12.24
C LEU A 360 4.94 -24.26 10.80
N THR A 361 5.67 -25.24 10.25
CA THR A 361 6.20 -25.20 8.88
C THR A 361 5.08 -25.20 7.85
N ASP A 362 4.08 -26.05 8.03
CA ASP A 362 2.96 -26.17 7.11
C ASP A 362 2.01 -24.97 7.24
N GLN A 363 1.80 -24.48 8.46
CA GLN A 363 1.06 -23.25 8.70
C GLN A 363 1.75 -22.03 8.06
N MET A 364 3.08 -21.94 8.13
CA MET A 364 3.86 -20.90 7.45
C MET A 364 3.71 -20.99 5.92
N ARG A 365 3.80 -22.20 5.34
CA ARG A 365 3.57 -22.40 3.90
C ARG A 365 2.16 -21.98 3.49
N TRP A 366 1.16 -22.29 4.31
CA TRP A 366 -0.22 -21.86 4.09
C TRP A 366 -0.34 -20.34 4.11
N CYS A 367 0.25 -19.67 5.10
CA CYS A 367 0.24 -18.20 5.19
C CYS A 367 0.88 -17.54 3.97
N TYR A 368 2.01 -18.08 3.48
CA TYR A 368 2.63 -17.59 2.25
C TYR A 368 1.75 -17.82 1.02
N GLY A 369 1.15 -19.00 0.88
CA GLY A 369 0.22 -19.30 -0.20
C GLY A 369 -1.03 -18.40 -0.15
N TYR A 370 -1.54 -18.12 1.04
CA TYR A 370 -2.64 -17.21 1.29
C TYR A 370 -2.28 -15.78 0.88
N ALA A 371 -1.17 -15.24 1.41
CA ALA A 371 -0.70 -13.90 1.11
C ALA A 371 -0.48 -13.67 -0.39
N LYS A 372 0.18 -14.61 -1.07
CA LYS A 372 0.37 -14.56 -2.54
C LYS A 372 -0.94 -14.56 -3.31
N LYS A 373 -1.90 -15.38 -2.87
CA LYS A 373 -3.19 -15.52 -3.56
C LYS A 373 -4.10 -14.31 -3.34
N VAL A 374 -4.09 -13.76 -2.12
CA VAL A 374 -4.98 -12.66 -1.73
C VAL A 374 -4.45 -11.32 -2.22
N LEU A 375 -3.15 -11.07 -2.08
CA LEU A 375 -2.54 -9.80 -2.45
C LEU A 375 -1.89 -9.80 -3.84
N GLU A 376 -1.80 -10.95 -4.51
CA GLU A 376 -1.10 -11.11 -5.80
C GLU A 376 0.38 -10.65 -5.76
N ILE A 377 1.01 -10.74 -4.59
CA ILE A 377 2.38 -10.27 -4.32
C ILE A 377 3.45 -11.33 -4.56
N GLU A 378 4.67 -10.87 -4.82
CA GLU A 378 5.86 -11.73 -4.92
C GLU A 378 6.40 -12.13 -3.54
N ASN A 379 7.33 -13.09 -3.50
CA ASN A 379 7.89 -13.65 -2.26
C ASN A 379 8.65 -12.61 -1.42
N ASP A 380 9.30 -11.67 -2.09
CA ASP A 380 10.13 -10.63 -1.52
C ASP A 380 9.30 -9.53 -0.84
N GLU A 381 7.99 -9.46 -1.07
CA GLU A 381 7.06 -8.52 -0.41
C GLU A 381 6.42 -9.09 0.89
N ILE A 382 6.84 -10.30 1.30
CA ILE A 382 6.37 -10.96 2.53
C ILE A 382 7.52 -11.06 3.53
N VAL A 383 7.35 -10.42 4.69
CA VAL A 383 8.33 -10.46 5.78
C VAL A 383 7.84 -11.25 6.98
N VAL A 384 8.74 -12.02 7.58
CA VAL A 384 8.51 -12.70 8.87
C VAL A 384 9.17 -11.89 9.99
N LEU A 385 8.38 -11.47 10.97
CA LEU A 385 8.87 -10.66 12.09
C LEU A 385 8.69 -11.41 13.41
N TYR A 386 9.69 -11.27 14.28
CA TYR A 386 9.74 -11.92 15.58
C TYR A 386 10.35 -11.02 16.66
N PRO A 387 10.00 -11.17 17.95
CA PRO A 387 10.50 -10.32 19.02
C PRO A 387 12.04 -10.37 19.17
N SER A 388 12.61 -11.58 19.14
CA SER A 388 14.05 -11.82 19.31
C SER A 388 14.50 -13.05 18.53
N ASP A 389 15.81 -13.19 18.29
CA ASP A 389 16.36 -14.39 17.64
C ASP A 389 16.02 -15.69 18.38
N GLU A 390 15.86 -15.64 19.70
CA GLU A 390 15.46 -16.81 20.50
C GLU A 390 14.09 -17.36 20.07
N SER A 391 13.17 -16.49 19.64
CA SER A 391 11.82 -16.85 19.18
C SER A 391 11.83 -17.70 17.90
N VAL A 392 12.85 -17.58 17.05
CA VAL A 392 12.98 -18.34 15.78
C VAL A 392 14.02 -19.45 15.83
N LEU A 393 14.86 -19.49 16.86
CA LEU A 393 15.82 -20.58 17.08
C LEU A 393 15.13 -21.88 17.52
N GLN A 394 13.91 -21.81 18.03
CA GLN A 394 13.14 -22.98 18.42
C GLN A 394 12.60 -23.73 17.18
N ASN A 395 12.58 -25.06 17.24
CA ASN A 395 11.91 -25.94 16.26
C ASN A 395 12.43 -25.91 14.81
N GLY A 396 13.68 -25.48 14.56
CA GLY A 396 14.25 -25.47 13.20
C GLY A 396 13.67 -24.39 12.27
N LEU A 397 12.87 -23.48 12.81
CA LEU A 397 12.17 -22.45 12.04
C LEU A 397 13.14 -21.49 11.34
N LYS A 398 14.21 -21.03 12.02
CA LYS A 398 15.26 -20.21 11.37
C LYS A 398 15.86 -20.92 10.16
N GLN A 399 16.11 -22.22 10.26
CA GLN A 399 16.65 -23.00 9.14
C GLN A 399 15.63 -23.12 8.01
N PHE A 400 14.35 -23.35 8.32
CA PHE A 400 13.27 -23.33 7.33
C PHE A 400 13.17 -21.99 6.60
N LEU A 401 13.18 -20.87 7.34
CA LEU A 401 13.11 -19.52 6.76
C LEU A 401 14.29 -19.28 5.81
N MET A 402 15.51 -19.68 6.21
CA MET A 402 16.71 -19.56 5.38
C MET A 402 16.67 -20.45 4.13
N GLU A 403 16.28 -21.72 4.27
CA GLU A 403 16.21 -22.68 3.16
C GLU A 403 15.18 -22.26 2.10
N ASN A 404 14.12 -21.57 2.52
CA ASN A 404 13.07 -21.07 1.63
C ASN A 404 13.30 -19.61 1.20
N GLN A 405 14.45 -19.02 1.53
CA GLN A 405 14.83 -17.64 1.18
C GLN A 405 13.78 -16.60 1.61
N MET A 406 13.17 -16.83 2.77
CA MET A 406 12.13 -15.96 3.31
C MET A 406 12.78 -14.77 4.00
N ARG A 407 12.32 -13.55 3.69
CA ARG A 407 12.80 -12.35 4.39
C ARG A 407 12.31 -12.38 5.83
N HIS A 408 13.24 -12.33 6.76
CA HIS A 408 12.90 -12.40 8.18
C HIS A 408 13.84 -11.52 9.00
N TYR A 409 13.28 -10.90 10.04
CA TYR A 409 14.01 -9.95 10.88
C TYR A 409 13.48 -9.98 12.31
N SER A 410 14.36 -9.72 13.28
CA SER A 410 13.88 -9.32 14.60
C SER A 410 13.17 -7.97 14.52
N CYS A 411 12.25 -7.70 15.44
CA CYS A 411 11.53 -6.42 15.51
C CYS A 411 12.47 -5.21 15.61
N LYS A 412 13.65 -5.43 16.22
CA LYS A 412 14.74 -4.44 16.33
C LYS A 412 15.42 -4.18 14.98
N GLU A 413 15.78 -5.22 14.23
CA GLU A 413 16.42 -5.07 12.91
C GLU A 413 15.47 -4.44 11.89
N PHE A 414 14.17 -4.70 12.03
CA PHE A 414 13.12 -4.14 11.19
C PHE A 414 12.65 -2.74 11.65
N ALA A 415 13.44 -2.03 12.48
CA ALA A 415 13.12 -0.67 12.91
C ALA A 415 13.22 0.32 11.74
N GLY A 416 12.19 1.17 11.57
CA GLY A 416 12.10 2.11 10.44
C GLY A 416 11.88 1.45 9.07
N MET A 417 11.68 0.13 9.02
CA MET A 417 11.30 -0.61 7.82
C MET A 417 9.81 -0.97 7.84
N GLU A 418 9.27 -1.21 6.66
CA GLU A 418 7.85 -1.42 6.42
C GLU A 418 7.65 -2.42 5.29
N GLU A 419 6.54 -3.15 5.32
CA GLU A 419 6.21 -4.10 4.26
C GLU A 419 4.72 -4.18 3.96
N THR A 420 4.38 -4.71 2.78
CA THR A 420 2.99 -4.92 2.38
C THR A 420 2.33 -6.03 3.19
N CYS A 421 3.05 -7.14 3.37
CA CYS A 421 2.57 -8.32 4.06
C CYS A 421 3.55 -8.76 5.15
N GLY A 422 3.01 -9.09 6.33
CA GLY A 422 3.80 -9.51 7.49
C GLY A 422 3.26 -10.77 8.13
N ILE A 423 4.16 -11.66 8.51
CA ILE A 423 3.86 -12.84 9.32
C ILE A 423 4.56 -12.68 10.66
N LEU A 424 3.79 -12.61 11.74
CA LEU A 424 4.29 -12.36 13.09
C LEU A 424 4.32 -13.66 13.86
N ILE A 425 5.48 -14.01 14.41
CA ILE A 425 5.70 -15.27 15.11
C ILE A 425 6.41 -15.04 16.46
N GLY A 426 6.15 -15.91 17.43
CA GLY A 426 6.85 -15.90 18.72
C GLY A 426 6.44 -14.78 19.68
N PHE A 427 5.31 -14.11 19.44
CA PHE A 427 4.73 -13.15 20.38
C PHE A 427 3.93 -13.92 21.44
N GLU A 428 4.46 -13.99 22.65
CA GLU A 428 3.86 -14.71 23.78
C GLU A 428 3.60 -13.78 24.97
N ASN A 429 2.75 -14.21 25.91
CA ASN A 429 2.39 -13.46 27.11
C ASN A 429 1.67 -12.14 26.79
N TRP A 430 0.59 -12.21 26.01
CA TRP A 430 -0.12 -11.01 25.54
C TRP A 430 -0.84 -10.26 26.65
N HIS A 431 -0.86 -10.80 27.87
CA HIS A 431 -1.32 -10.09 29.06
C HIS A 431 -0.29 -9.05 29.56
N LEU A 432 0.98 -9.17 29.20
CA LEU A 432 2.04 -8.24 29.57
C LEU A 432 2.01 -6.99 28.68
N THR A 433 2.20 -5.83 29.30
CA THR A 433 2.19 -4.53 28.60
C THR A 433 3.27 -4.47 27.52
N ASP A 434 4.50 -4.93 27.82
CA ASP A 434 5.63 -4.85 26.88
C ASP A 434 5.37 -5.66 25.61
N THR A 435 4.78 -6.86 25.73
CA THR A 435 4.38 -7.68 24.58
C THR A 435 3.33 -6.96 23.74
N LYS A 436 2.31 -6.37 24.37
CA LYS A 436 1.26 -5.62 23.65
C LYS A 436 1.84 -4.42 22.91
N VAL A 437 2.77 -3.69 23.56
CA VAL A 437 3.45 -2.55 22.94
C VAL A 437 4.23 -2.98 21.71
N LEU A 438 5.07 -4.01 21.87
CA LEU A 438 5.89 -4.52 20.78
C LEU A 438 5.03 -5.04 19.63
N LEU A 439 3.96 -5.77 19.93
CA LEU A 439 3.04 -6.30 18.91
C LEU A 439 2.32 -5.19 18.16
N ALA A 440 1.77 -4.20 18.87
CA ALA A 440 1.08 -3.07 18.25
C ALA A 440 2.03 -2.27 17.34
N GLU A 441 3.25 -1.99 17.79
CA GLU A 441 4.27 -1.32 16.96
C GLU A 441 4.67 -2.14 15.74
N THR A 442 4.80 -3.46 15.90
CA THR A 442 5.20 -4.37 14.81
C THR A 442 4.11 -4.49 13.76
N ILE A 443 2.85 -4.65 14.18
CA ILE A 443 1.70 -4.74 13.27
C ILE A 443 1.54 -3.48 12.43
N LEU A 444 1.73 -2.31 13.04
CA LEU A 444 1.66 -1.07 12.30
C LEU A 444 2.77 -0.96 11.24
N LYS A 445 3.85 -1.73 11.26
CA LYS A 445 4.84 -1.73 10.16
C LYS A 445 4.34 -2.45 8.90
N ILE A 446 3.18 -3.11 8.96
CA ILE A 446 2.61 -3.88 7.86
C ILE A 446 1.40 -3.15 7.27
N ARG A 447 1.37 -2.99 5.94
CA ARG A 447 0.36 -2.16 5.26
C ARG A 447 -0.99 -2.85 5.08
N SER A 448 -0.99 -4.09 4.60
CA SER A 448 -2.20 -4.72 4.05
C SER A 448 -2.64 -6.00 4.76
N LEU A 449 -1.77 -7.01 4.83
CA LEU A 449 -2.10 -8.33 5.38
C LEU A 449 -1.15 -8.70 6.50
N VAL A 450 -1.70 -9.07 7.64
CA VAL A 450 -0.93 -9.56 8.79
C VAL A 450 -1.42 -10.95 9.19
N CYS A 451 -0.54 -11.95 9.16
CA CYS A 451 -0.81 -13.22 9.82
C CYS A 451 -0.13 -13.23 11.19
N VAL A 452 -0.89 -13.37 12.28
CA VAL A 452 -0.36 -13.37 13.64
C VAL A 452 -0.45 -14.77 14.22
N PHE A 453 0.70 -15.40 14.42
CA PHE A 453 0.78 -16.70 15.10
C PHE A 453 0.71 -16.50 16.60
N TYR A 454 -0.11 -17.33 17.26
CA TYR A 454 -0.25 -17.30 18.71
C TYR A 454 -0.29 -18.72 19.30
N PRO A 455 0.30 -18.94 20.49
CA PRO A 455 0.22 -20.24 21.14
C PRO A 455 -1.18 -20.45 21.75
N PRO A 456 -1.65 -21.71 21.87
CA PRO A 456 -3.04 -22.01 22.28
C PRO A 456 -3.48 -21.40 23.62
N ASN A 457 -2.55 -21.14 24.55
CA ASN A 457 -2.82 -20.53 25.84
C ASN A 457 -3.22 -19.04 25.74
N GLU A 458 -2.89 -18.35 24.65
CA GLU A 458 -3.21 -16.93 24.45
C GLU A 458 -4.61 -16.71 23.86
N GLU A 459 -5.29 -17.77 23.40
CA GLU A 459 -6.58 -17.68 22.70
C GLU A 459 -7.64 -16.86 23.45
N LYS A 460 -7.75 -17.07 24.77
CA LYS A 460 -8.70 -16.31 25.61
C LYS A 460 -8.34 -14.83 25.73
N VAL A 461 -7.04 -14.50 25.76
CA VAL A 461 -6.57 -13.12 25.84
C VAL A 461 -6.89 -12.39 24.54
N ILE A 462 -6.61 -13.04 23.40
CA ILE A 462 -6.92 -12.53 22.05
C ILE A 462 -8.41 -12.30 21.88
N GLN A 463 -9.26 -13.28 22.22
CA GLN A 463 -10.71 -13.12 22.15
C GLN A 463 -11.22 -11.95 23.01
N ASN A 464 -10.61 -11.69 24.17
CA ASN A 464 -10.97 -10.55 25.01
C ASN A 464 -10.54 -9.21 24.40
N ILE A 465 -9.40 -9.19 23.70
CA ILE A 465 -8.91 -8.02 22.97
C ILE A 465 -9.86 -7.69 21.81
N LEU A 466 -10.20 -8.68 20.98
CA LEU A 466 -11.08 -8.51 19.82
C LEU A 466 -12.52 -8.12 20.19
N LYS A 467 -13.04 -8.61 21.32
CA LYS A 467 -14.37 -8.23 21.83
C LYS A 467 -14.48 -6.75 22.22
N LYS A 468 -13.36 -6.09 22.55
CA LYS A 468 -13.36 -4.67 22.92
C LYS A 468 -13.45 -3.74 21.72
N SER A 469 -13.12 -4.22 20.52
CA SER A 469 -12.93 -3.38 19.34
C SER A 469 -14.13 -3.34 18.38
N ASP A 470 -15.28 -3.93 18.72
CA ASP A 470 -16.43 -4.14 17.81
C ASP A 470 -16.07 -4.81 16.45
N SER A 471 -14.83 -5.27 16.30
CA SER A 471 -14.32 -6.01 15.17
C SER A 471 -14.74 -7.47 15.34
N GLY A 472 -15.62 -7.95 14.47
CA GLY A 472 -15.91 -9.38 14.36
C GLY A 472 -14.64 -10.17 14.02
N PRO A 473 -14.56 -11.44 14.48
CA PRO A 473 -13.45 -12.33 14.15
C PRO A 473 -13.40 -12.69 12.66
#